data_AF-A0A2D3WT84-F1
#
_entry.id   AF-A0A2D3WT84-F1
#
_cell.length_a   1.000
_cell.length_b   1.000
_cell.length_c   1.000
_cell.angle_alpha   90.00
_cell.angle_beta   90.00
_cell.angle_gamma   90.00
#
_symmetry.space_group_name_H-M   'P 1'
#
loop_
_entity.id
_entity.type
_entity.pdbx_description
1 polymer ?
#
loop_
_entity_poly.entity_id
_entity_poly.type
_entity_poly.pdbx_seq_one_letter_code
_entity_poly.pdbx_strand_id
1 'polypeptide(L)'
;MRYKRAKIDSLNLSAEQLEAVFIYHQDYSVQTVKSKAVFSPILWSDAFGQSLKQNIKEAKIIHTYLGLRLPLKTFSVTPNRQTLEFAGLHGYNERSRLLLQTFRELENQLMYARVTRIDIALDYLEEIPKGIIKALSKNRKPFRYGLTTYWKTPKEKGANQKMDIKIYNKFKKEKIKNDDVVMRLEFVFKGSYLKGYKLKDLDKLSEKIQKSIKKATGVSVKIEKI
;
A
#
# COMPACT_ATOMS: atom_id res chain seq x y z
N MET A 1 6.01 -10.90 26.76
CA MET A 1 6.03 -11.47 25.39
C MET A 1 6.57 -10.39 24.44
N ARG A 2 7.73 -10.61 23.78
CA ARG A 2 8.39 -9.58 22.94
C ARG A 2 7.71 -9.52 21.57
N TYR A 3 7.12 -8.37 21.22
CA TYR A 3 6.49 -8.15 19.91
C TYR A 3 7.51 -7.58 18.91
N LYS A 4 7.38 -7.98 17.63
CA LYS A 4 8.11 -7.33 16.53
C LYS A 4 7.30 -6.12 16.04
N ARG A 5 7.96 -4.98 15.84
CA ARG A 5 7.30 -3.79 15.28
C ARG A 5 7.05 -4.00 13.79
N ALA A 6 5.85 -3.65 13.36
CA ALA A 6 5.42 -3.69 11.96
C ALA A 6 4.88 -2.30 11.57
N LYS A 7 5.00 -1.94 10.30
CA LYS A 7 4.65 -0.61 9.81
C LYS A 7 3.60 -0.70 8.69
N ILE A 8 2.70 0.28 8.60
CA ILE A 8 1.80 0.40 7.44
C ILE A 8 2.58 1.06 6.30
N ASP A 9 3.08 0.27 5.36
CA ASP A 9 3.91 0.76 4.26
C ASP A 9 3.08 1.43 3.17
N SER A 10 1.85 0.94 2.93
CA SER A 10 0.94 1.54 1.96
C SER A 10 -0.51 1.44 2.41
N LEU A 11 -1.33 2.40 2.01
CA LEU A 11 -2.74 2.49 2.32
C LEU A 11 -3.51 3.07 1.13
N ASN A 12 -4.57 2.39 0.69
CA ASN A 12 -5.48 2.91 -0.32
C ASN A 12 -6.85 3.17 0.29
N LEU A 13 -7.40 4.35 -0.01
CA LEU A 13 -8.67 4.82 0.51
C LEU A 13 -9.62 5.11 -0.65
N SER A 14 -10.90 4.74 -0.52
CA SER A 14 -11.89 4.92 -1.57
C SER A 14 -13.21 5.51 -1.09
N ALA A 15 -13.67 6.56 -1.78
CA ALA A 15 -14.96 7.21 -1.59
C ALA A 15 -15.49 7.79 -2.91
N GLU A 16 -16.71 8.32 -2.92
CA GLU A 16 -17.41 8.75 -4.14
C GLU A 16 -16.92 10.11 -4.67
N GLN A 17 -16.38 10.96 -3.80
CA GLN A 17 -15.94 12.32 -4.15
C GLN A 17 -14.63 12.70 -3.41
N LEU A 18 -13.59 11.85 -3.52
CA LEU A 18 -12.30 12.15 -2.88
C LEU A 18 -11.63 13.40 -3.43
N GLU A 19 -11.86 13.72 -4.70
CA GLU A 19 -11.35 14.93 -5.34
C GLU A 19 -11.82 16.21 -4.66
N ALA A 20 -13.02 16.23 -4.09
CA ALA A 20 -13.57 17.39 -3.39
C ALA A 20 -12.70 17.84 -2.20
N VAL A 21 -11.91 16.93 -1.63
CA VAL A 21 -10.95 17.23 -0.55
C VAL A 21 -9.84 18.17 -1.03
N PHE A 22 -9.53 18.17 -2.33
CA PHE A 22 -8.36 18.85 -2.89
C PHE A 22 -8.71 20.11 -3.68
N ILE A 23 -9.80 20.10 -4.44
CA ILE A 23 -10.11 21.18 -5.41
C ILE A 23 -10.43 22.54 -4.77
N TYR A 24 -10.84 22.55 -3.49
CA TYR A 24 -11.18 23.78 -2.76
C TYR A 24 -10.06 24.24 -1.82
N HIS A 25 -8.92 23.55 -1.82
CA HIS A 25 -7.84 23.80 -0.89
C HIS A 25 -6.62 24.34 -1.64
N GLN A 26 -6.13 25.53 -1.24
CA GLN A 26 -5.08 26.26 -1.98
C GLN A 26 -3.75 25.50 -2.06
N ASP A 27 -3.48 24.65 -1.07
CA ASP A 27 -2.25 23.84 -1.01
C ASP A 27 -2.23 22.63 -1.97
N TYR A 28 -3.27 22.44 -2.78
CA TYR A 28 -3.34 21.33 -3.73
C TYR A 28 -3.76 21.79 -5.12
N SER A 29 -3.26 21.10 -6.14
CA SER A 29 -3.81 21.18 -7.49
C SER A 29 -4.08 19.80 -8.06
N VAL A 30 -5.14 19.70 -8.87
CA VAL A 30 -5.60 18.42 -9.44
C VAL A 30 -5.41 18.46 -10.95
N GLN A 31 -4.54 17.60 -11.46
CA GLN A 31 -4.27 17.47 -12.88
C GLN A 31 -4.92 16.18 -13.42
N THR A 32 -5.91 16.32 -14.30
CA THR A 32 -6.48 15.16 -15.00
C THR A 32 -5.54 14.70 -16.10
N VAL A 33 -5.15 13.41 -16.09
CA VAL A 33 -4.27 12.82 -17.11
C VAL A 33 -4.95 11.69 -17.89
N LYS A 34 -6.09 11.19 -17.42
CA LYS A 34 -6.98 10.31 -18.16
C LYS A 34 -8.43 10.58 -17.80
N SER A 35 -9.25 10.83 -18.82
CA SER A 35 -10.72 10.92 -18.77
C SER A 35 -11.28 10.62 -20.17
N LYS A 36 -12.58 10.85 -20.40
CA LYS A 36 -13.17 10.78 -21.75
C LYS A 36 -12.60 11.85 -22.69
N ALA A 37 -12.23 13.02 -22.16
CA ALA A 37 -11.76 14.17 -22.94
C ALA A 37 -10.22 14.34 -22.94
N VAL A 38 -9.52 13.72 -21.99
CA VAL A 38 -8.07 13.88 -21.80
C VAL A 38 -7.40 12.51 -21.79
N PHE A 39 -6.31 12.36 -22.55
CA PHE A 39 -5.47 11.17 -22.51
C PHE A 39 -3.99 11.53 -22.62
N SER A 40 -3.35 11.68 -21.46
CA SER A 40 -1.93 12.05 -21.31
C SER A 40 -1.19 11.01 -20.44
N PRO A 41 -1.13 9.74 -20.85
CA PRO A 41 -0.57 8.65 -20.04
C PRO A 41 0.93 8.80 -19.76
N ILE A 42 1.66 9.59 -20.56
CA ILE A 42 3.08 9.89 -20.37
C ILE A 42 3.29 10.60 -19.02
N LEU A 43 2.50 11.64 -18.74
CA LEU A 43 2.57 12.38 -17.47
C LEU A 43 2.38 11.46 -16.25
N TRP A 44 1.52 10.46 -16.38
CA TRP A 44 1.32 9.47 -15.32
C TRP A 44 2.57 8.59 -15.12
N SER A 45 3.17 8.12 -16.21
CA SER A 45 4.38 7.31 -16.16
C SER A 45 5.55 8.10 -15.56
N ASP A 46 5.69 9.38 -15.93
CA ASP A 46 6.73 10.25 -15.38
C ASP A 46 6.53 10.52 -13.88
N ALA A 47 5.28 10.67 -13.45
CA ALA A 47 4.95 10.92 -12.05
C ALA A 47 5.13 9.68 -11.14
N PHE A 48 4.81 8.48 -11.64
CA PHE A 48 4.70 7.28 -10.79
C PHE A 48 5.58 6.10 -11.23
N GLY A 49 6.36 6.26 -12.29
CA GLY A 49 7.27 5.23 -12.83
C GLY A 49 6.56 3.98 -13.38
N GLN A 50 5.26 4.09 -13.70
CA GLN A 50 4.45 2.96 -14.17
C GLN A 50 3.37 3.43 -15.14
N SER A 51 3.04 2.62 -16.15
CA SER A 51 1.97 2.93 -17.10
C SER A 51 0.57 2.79 -16.48
N LEU A 52 -0.39 3.55 -17.02
CA LEU A 52 -1.80 3.40 -16.66
C LEU A 52 -2.34 2.05 -17.13
N LYS A 53 -3.04 1.35 -16.23
CA LYS A 53 -3.73 0.11 -16.56
C LYS A 53 -5.02 0.39 -17.33
N GLN A 54 -5.40 -0.53 -18.22
CA GLN A 54 -6.60 -0.41 -19.05
C GLN A 54 -7.89 -0.28 -18.22
N ASN A 55 -7.97 -0.94 -17.06
CA ASN A 55 -9.14 -0.92 -16.18
C ASN A 55 -9.30 0.38 -15.35
N ILE A 56 -8.42 1.36 -15.53
CA ILE A 56 -8.55 2.70 -14.93
C ILE A 56 -9.36 3.55 -15.90
N LYS A 57 -10.57 3.96 -15.52
CA LYS A 57 -11.47 4.81 -16.31
C LYS A 57 -10.99 6.25 -16.29
N GLU A 58 -10.62 6.75 -15.12
CA GLU A 58 -10.10 8.11 -14.93
C GLU A 58 -8.88 8.08 -14.03
N ALA A 59 -7.92 8.95 -14.33
CA ALA A 59 -6.69 9.09 -13.55
C ALA A 59 -6.33 10.56 -13.42
N LYS A 60 -6.06 10.98 -12.18
CA LYS A 60 -5.66 12.33 -11.82
C LYS A 60 -4.41 12.29 -10.95
N ILE A 61 -3.59 13.32 -11.06
CA ILE A 61 -2.42 13.56 -10.23
C ILE A 61 -2.78 14.71 -9.29
N ILE A 62 -2.74 14.46 -7.99
CA ILE A 62 -2.85 15.50 -6.98
C ILE A 62 -1.43 15.98 -6.70
N HIS A 63 -1.15 17.26 -6.94
CA HIS A 63 0.09 17.90 -6.55
C HIS A 63 -0.12 18.58 -5.21
N THR A 64 0.77 18.33 -4.25
CA THR A 64 0.74 18.95 -2.92
C THR A 64 1.71 20.14 -2.87
N TYR A 65 1.49 21.08 -1.96
CA TYR A 65 2.45 22.17 -1.67
C TYR A 65 3.87 21.66 -1.30
N LEU A 66 3.99 20.47 -0.72
CA LEU A 66 5.27 19.80 -0.41
C LEU A 66 5.98 19.20 -1.64
N GLY A 67 5.49 19.42 -2.85
CA GLY A 67 6.04 18.86 -4.09
C GLY A 67 5.78 17.37 -4.31
N LEU A 68 4.92 16.74 -3.49
CA LEU A 68 4.50 15.36 -3.69
C LEU A 68 3.43 15.25 -4.78
N ARG A 69 3.36 14.05 -5.36
CA ARG A 69 2.34 13.64 -6.32
C ARG A 69 1.58 12.46 -5.75
N LEU A 70 0.28 12.59 -5.58
CA LEU A 70 -0.61 11.51 -5.12
C LEU A 70 -1.50 11.02 -6.27
N PRO A 71 -1.60 9.71 -6.47
CA PRO A 71 -2.48 9.14 -7.48
C PRO A 71 -3.94 9.13 -7.01
N LEU A 72 -4.84 9.66 -7.84
CA LEU A 72 -6.29 9.51 -7.68
C LEU A 72 -6.86 8.78 -8.90
N LYS A 73 -7.52 7.64 -8.66
CA LYS A 73 -7.98 6.74 -9.74
C LYS A 73 -9.45 6.40 -9.61
N THR A 74 -10.15 6.36 -10.74
CA THR A 74 -11.47 5.74 -10.87
C THR A 74 -11.34 4.47 -11.69
N PHE A 75 -11.76 3.33 -11.15
CA PHE A 75 -11.69 2.05 -11.85
C PHE A 75 -13.00 1.73 -12.58
N SER A 76 -12.93 1.03 -13.71
CA SER A 76 -14.11 0.66 -14.50
C SER A 76 -15.11 -0.20 -13.72
N VAL A 77 -14.64 -1.01 -12.78
CA VAL A 77 -15.48 -1.89 -11.93
C VAL A 77 -16.17 -1.14 -10.79
N THR A 78 -15.73 0.07 -10.46
CA THR A 78 -16.31 0.92 -9.41
C THR A 78 -16.36 2.36 -9.93
N PRO A 79 -17.18 2.63 -10.96
CA PRO A 79 -17.11 3.90 -11.70
C PRO A 79 -17.53 5.12 -10.88
N ASN A 80 -18.27 4.90 -9.79
CA ASN A 80 -18.76 5.96 -8.91
C ASN A 80 -17.82 6.21 -7.72
N ARG A 81 -16.61 5.64 -7.73
CA ARG A 81 -15.67 5.74 -6.62
C ARG A 81 -14.27 6.05 -7.11
N GLN A 82 -13.66 7.00 -6.43
CA GLN A 82 -12.25 7.33 -6.57
C GLN A 82 -11.45 6.57 -5.51
N THR A 83 -10.19 6.29 -5.81
CA THR A 83 -9.22 5.68 -4.91
C THR A 83 -7.97 6.55 -4.84
N LEU A 84 -7.64 7.01 -3.64
CA LEU A 84 -6.40 7.69 -3.30
C LEU A 84 -5.40 6.66 -2.75
N GLU A 85 -4.15 6.71 -3.20
CA GLU A 85 -3.11 5.76 -2.76
C GLU A 85 -1.96 6.48 -2.05
N PHE A 86 -1.68 6.07 -0.82
CA PHE A 86 -0.48 6.44 -0.07
C PHE A 86 0.50 5.27 -0.14
N ALA A 87 1.54 5.37 -0.95
CA ALA A 87 2.50 4.29 -1.17
C ALA A 87 3.91 4.65 -0.69
N GLY A 88 4.39 3.89 0.30
CA GLY A 88 5.69 4.09 0.95
C GLY A 88 5.62 5.07 2.12
N LEU A 89 4.61 4.97 2.99
CA LEU A 89 4.42 5.83 4.17
C LEU A 89 5.60 5.75 5.16
N HIS A 90 6.23 4.57 5.28
CA HIS A 90 7.38 4.35 6.17
C HIS A 90 8.61 3.86 5.41
N GLY A 91 8.89 4.48 4.25
CA GLY A 91 10.17 4.32 3.56
C GLY A 91 11.31 5.07 4.25
N TYR A 92 12.55 4.79 3.82
CA TYR A 92 13.78 5.32 4.40
C TYR A 92 14.27 6.55 3.62
N ASN A 93 13.37 7.48 3.31
CA ASN A 93 13.70 8.67 2.53
C ASN A 93 12.78 9.85 2.88
N GLU A 94 13.17 11.05 2.42
CA GLU A 94 12.41 12.27 2.66
C GLU A 94 10.99 12.23 2.09
N ARG A 95 10.81 11.67 0.89
CA ARG A 95 9.49 11.52 0.28
C ARG A 95 8.50 10.81 1.22
N SER A 96 8.94 9.77 1.93
CA SER A 96 8.10 9.06 2.90
C SER A 96 7.72 9.92 4.10
N ARG A 97 8.64 10.74 4.61
CA ARG A 97 8.37 11.70 5.70
C ARG A 97 7.30 12.72 5.28
N LEU A 98 7.47 13.32 4.09
CA LEU A 98 6.50 14.28 3.55
C LEU A 98 5.15 13.60 3.29
N LEU A 99 5.15 12.37 2.78
CA LEU A 99 3.92 11.62 2.51
C LEU A 99 3.13 11.33 3.80
N LEU A 100 3.83 10.99 4.88
CA LEU A 100 3.24 10.79 6.20
C LEU A 100 2.64 12.09 6.75
N GLN A 101 3.33 13.22 6.56
CA GLN A 101 2.81 14.53 6.92
C GLN A 101 1.52 14.86 6.15
N THR A 102 1.54 14.73 4.82
CA THR A 102 0.35 14.92 3.98
C THR A 102 -0.80 13.99 4.38
N PHE A 103 -0.51 12.74 4.75
CA PHE A 103 -1.55 11.83 5.23
C PHE A 103 -2.21 12.35 6.52
N ARG A 104 -1.43 12.81 7.50
CA ARG A 104 -1.93 13.33 8.78
C ARG A 104 -2.78 14.59 8.59
N GLU A 105 -2.38 15.48 7.68
CA GLU A 105 -3.15 16.68 7.32
C GLU A 105 -4.54 16.32 6.73
N LEU A 106 -4.63 15.21 6.01
CA LEU A 106 -5.86 14.76 5.33
C LEU A 106 -6.69 13.75 6.15
N GLU A 107 -6.19 13.28 7.30
CA GLU A 107 -6.74 12.11 7.99
C GLU A 107 -8.21 12.31 8.37
N ASN A 108 -8.55 13.50 8.89
CA ASN A 108 -9.91 13.84 9.31
C ASN A 108 -10.88 13.86 8.12
N GLN A 109 -10.49 14.48 7.00
CA GLN A 109 -11.31 14.51 5.78
C GLN A 109 -11.49 13.11 5.18
N LEU A 110 -10.55 12.20 5.43
CA LEU A 110 -10.53 10.85 4.89
C LEU A 110 -11.12 9.78 5.83
N MET A 111 -11.54 10.14 7.05
CA MET A 111 -11.90 9.17 8.10
C MET A 111 -13.04 8.21 7.70
N TYR A 112 -13.93 8.63 6.80
CA TYR A 112 -15.05 7.81 6.31
C TYR A 112 -14.78 7.09 4.98
N ALA A 113 -13.61 7.32 4.36
CA ALA A 113 -13.20 6.59 3.17
C ALA A 113 -12.98 5.12 3.50
N ARG A 114 -13.35 4.23 2.58
CA ARG A 114 -13.18 2.78 2.74
C ARG A 114 -11.72 2.40 2.54
N VAL A 115 -11.18 1.56 3.41
CA VAL A 115 -9.85 0.98 3.21
C VAL A 115 -9.94 -0.12 2.15
N THR A 116 -9.30 0.07 0.99
CA THR A 116 -9.36 -0.90 -0.12
C THR A 116 -8.10 -1.73 -0.27
N ARG A 117 -6.98 -1.24 0.26
CA ARG A 117 -5.71 -1.94 0.37
C ARG A 117 -4.92 -1.42 1.56
N ILE A 118 -4.21 -2.31 2.26
CA ILE A 118 -3.24 -1.95 3.28
C ILE A 118 -2.07 -2.93 3.22
N ASP A 119 -0.86 -2.40 3.17
CA ASP A 119 0.37 -3.17 3.09
C ASP A 119 1.12 -3.04 4.43
N ILE A 120 1.33 -4.15 5.13
CA ILE A 120 2.07 -4.18 6.40
C ILE A 120 3.47 -4.74 6.16
N ALA A 121 4.49 -3.97 6.54
CA ALA A 121 5.89 -4.34 6.40
C ALA A 121 6.54 -4.70 7.74
N LEU A 122 7.34 -5.75 7.71
CA LEU A 122 8.30 -6.11 8.76
C LEU A 122 9.69 -6.16 8.14
N ASP A 123 10.60 -5.34 8.66
CA ASP A 123 11.98 -5.29 8.19
C ASP A 123 12.92 -6.05 9.14
N TYR A 124 13.86 -6.77 8.54
CA TYR A 124 14.91 -7.52 9.19
C TYR A 124 16.25 -7.13 8.58
N LEU A 125 17.26 -6.98 9.43
CA LEU A 125 18.63 -6.84 8.96
C LEU A 125 19.09 -8.22 8.46
N GLU A 126 19.75 -8.23 7.31
CA GLU A 126 20.34 -9.39 6.62
C GLU A 126 19.33 -10.43 6.11
N GLU A 127 18.59 -11.11 6.98
CA GLU A 127 17.72 -12.23 6.58
C GLU A 127 16.38 -12.30 7.33
N ILE A 128 15.40 -12.97 6.70
CA ILE A 128 14.14 -13.31 7.35
C ILE A 128 14.36 -14.55 8.24
N PRO A 129 13.99 -14.52 9.54
CA PRO A 129 14.19 -15.65 10.44
C PRO A 129 13.66 -16.98 9.91
N LYS A 130 14.49 -18.04 9.98
CA LYS A 130 14.16 -19.39 9.49
C LYS A 130 12.83 -19.93 10.04
N GLY A 131 12.48 -19.58 11.28
CA GLY A 131 11.20 -19.96 11.90
C GLY A 131 9.97 -19.42 11.15
N ILE A 132 10.05 -18.19 10.62
CA ILE A 132 9.01 -17.59 9.78
C ILE A 132 8.90 -18.34 8.46
N ILE A 133 10.05 -18.62 7.82
CA ILE A 133 10.09 -19.36 6.56
C ILE A 133 9.48 -20.74 6.75
N LYS A 134 9.85 -21.46 7.83
CA LYS A 134 9.28 -22.77 8.18
C LYS A 134 7.76 -22.69 8.40
N ALA A 135 7.26 -21.64 9.06
CA ALA A 135 5.83 -21.44 9.28
C ALA A 135 5.07 -21.19 7.97
N LEU A 136 5.60 -20.34 7.08
CA LEU A 136 5.00 -20.08 5.77
C LEU A 136 4.97 -21.35 4.91
N SER A 137 6.07 -22.10 4.88
CA SER A 137 6.21 -23.34 4.10
C SER A 137 5.22 -24.45 4.46
N LYS A 138 4.56 -24.38 5.63
CA LYS A 138 3.54 -25.38 6.02
C LYS A 138 2.37 -25.46 5.02
N ASN A 139 1.95 -24.33 4.46
CA ASN A 139 0.75 -24.25 3.61
C ASN A 139 0.97 -23.42 2.34
N ARG A 140 2.17 -22.87 2.14
CA ARG A 140 2.50 -21.98 1.03
C ARG A 140 3.77 -22.46 0.34
N LYS A 141 3.84 -22.24 -0.97
CA LYS A 141 5.03 -22.47 -1.79
C LYS A 141 5.60 -21.12 -2.25
N PRO A 142 6.93 -20.97 -2.30
CA PRO A 142 7.55 -19.77 -2.86
C PRO A 142 7.34 -19.71 -4.38
N PHE A 143 7.09 -18.51 -4.89
CA PHE A 143 6.98 -18.18 -6.31
C PHE A 143 7.76 -16.88 -6.55
N ARG A 144 8.87 -16.96 -7.28
CA ARG A 144 9.73 -15.81 -7.54
C ARG A 144 9.25 -15.04 -8.77
N TYR A 145 9.19 -13.72 -8.65
CA TYR A 145 8.92 -12.81 -9.76
C TYR A 145 9.81 -11.57 -9.63
N GLY A 146 10.78 -11.44 -10.53
CA GLY A 146 11.84 -10.43 -10.43
C GLY A 146 12.61 -10.52 -9.12
N LEU A 147 12.68 -9.41 -8.39
CA LEU A 147 13.36 -9.29 -7.09
C LEU A 147 12.49 -9.68 -5.88
N THR A 148 11.28 -10.18 -6.12
CA THR A 148 10.32 -10.49 -5.04
C THR A 148 9.94 -11.97 -5.06
N THR A 149 9.95 -12.59 -3.88
CA THR A 149 9.43 -13.94 -3.65
C THR A 149 8.05 -13.84 -3.01
N TYR A 150 7.03 -14.35 -3.71
CA TYR A 150 5.67 -14.45 -3.23
C TYR A 150 5.44 -15.80 -2.56
N TRP A 151 4.77 -15.82 -1.42
CA TRP A 151 4.43 -17.05 -0.71
C TRP A 151 2.95 -17.38 -0.92
N LYS A 152 2.66 -18.33 -1.82
CA LYS A 152 1.29 -18.61 -2.29
C LYS A 152 0.78 -19.95 -1.81
N THR A 153 -0.48 -20.02 -1.41
CA THR A 153 -1.21 -21.29 -1.25
C THR A 153 -1.56 -21.88 -2.62
N PRO A 154 -1.88 -23.18 -2.73
CA PRO A 154 -2.34 -23.77 -3.99
C PRO A 154 -3.54 -23.05 -4.61
N LYS A 155 -4.46 -22.53 -3.79
CA LYS A 155 -5.67 -21.81 -4.23
C LYS A 155 -5.38 -20.41 -4.77
N GLU A 156 -4.26 -19.81 -4.40
CA GLU A 156 -3.89 -18.43 -4.79
C GLU A 156 -3.17 -18.35 -6.15
N LYS A 157 -2.99 -19.47 -6.87
CA LYS A 157 -2.29 -19.50 -8.17
C LYS A 157 -3.01 -18.66 -9.25
N GLY A 158 -4.34 -18.59 -9.22
CA GLY A 158 -5.15 -17.79 -10.17
C GLY A 158 -5.32 -16.34 -9.73
N ALA A 159 -6.10 -16.10 -8.68
CA ALA A 159 -6.34 -14.77 -8.12
C ALA A 159 -6.38 -14.84 -6.59
N ASN A 160 -5.73 -13.87 -5.94
CA ASN A 160 -5.80 -13.72 -4.49
C ASN A 160 -6.55 -12.43 -4.16
N GLN A 161 -7.72 -12.58 -3.54
CA GLN A 161 -8.63 -11.47 -3.22
C GLN A 161 -8.59 -11.06 -1.73
N LYS A 162 -7.63 -11.61 -0.96
CA LYS A 162 -7.56 -11.40 0.49
C LYS A 162 -6.21 -10.84 0.94
N MET A 163 -5.12 -11.56 0.67
CA MET A 163 -3.82 -11.23 1.26
C MET A 163 -2.66 -11.86 0.49
N ASP A 164 -1.77 -11.05 -0.07
CA ASP A 164 -0.48 -11.54 -0.57
C ASP A 164 0.60 -11.48 0.52
N ILE A 165 1.54 -12.42 0.51
CA ILE A 165 2.72 -12.40 1.37
C ILE A 165 3.96 -12.37 0.47
N LYS A 166 4.85 -11.41 0.69
CA LYS A 166 6.02 -11.17 -0.14
C LYS A 166 7.28 -11.07 0.71
N ILE A 167 8.40 -11.55 0.18
CA ILE A 167 9.74 -11.35 0.73
C ILE A 167 10.63 -10.75 -0.36
N TYR A 168 11.39 -9.71 -0.04
CA TYR A 168 12.34 -9.08 -0.95
C TYR A 168 13.40 -8.26 -0.21
N ASN A 169 14.53 -7.99 -0.87
CA ASN A 169 15.50 -7.01 -0.38
C ASN A 169 14.97 -5.60 -0.65
N LYS A 170 14.68 -4.85 0.42
CA LYS A 170 14.05 -3.54 0.38
C LYS A 170 14.94 -2.49 -0.28
N PHE A 171 16.21 -2.41 0.13
CA PHE A 171 17.15 -1.41 -0.39
C PHE A 171 17.44 -1.63 -1.87
N LYS A 172 17.65 -2.90 -2.28
CA LYS A 172 17.79 -3.24 -3.70
C LYS A 172 16.55 -2.88 -4.52
N LYS A 173 15.35 -3.07 -3.96
CA LYS A 173 14.08 -2.74 -4.64
C LYS A 173 13.88 -1.23 -4.76
N GLU A 174 14.30 -0.45 -3.77
CA GLU A 174 14.21 1.02 -3.78
C GLU A 174 15.43 1.72 -4.39
N LYS A 175 16.43 0.96 -4.87
CA LYS A 175 17.69 1.48 -5.41
C LYS A 175 18.44 2.38 -4.41
N ILE A 176 18.32 2.07 -3.11
CA ILE A 176 19.08 2.74 -2.06
C ILE A 176 20.52 2.22 -2.13
N LYS A 177 21.49 3.12 -2.30
CA LYS A 177 22.91 2.79 -2.29
C LYS A 177 23.38 2.75 -0.83
N ASN A 178 23.48 1.55 -0.27
CA ASN A 178 24.06 1.28 1.04
C ASN A 178 24.54 -0.19 1.04
N ASP A 179 25.54 -0.50 1.85
CA ASP A 179 26.09 -1.84 2.04
C ASP A 179 25.18 -2.71 2.94
N ASP A 180 24.25 -2.10 3.66
CA ASP A 180 23.27 -2.81 4.48
C ASP A 180 22.28 -3.63 3.64
N VAL A 181 21.98 -4.84 4.13
CA VAL A 181 20.90 -5.67 3.60
C VAL A 181 19.68 -5.55 4.51
N VAL A 182 18.59 -4.99 3.96
CA VAL A 182 17.29 -4.96 4.64
C VAL A 182 16.32 -5.89 3.92
N MET A 183 15.98 -7.01 4.56
CA MET A 183 14.98 -7.94 4.06
C MET A 183 13.60 -7.59 4.60
N ARG A 184 12.66 -7.37 3.69
CA ARG A 184 11.27 -7.04 4.02
C ARG A 184 10.37 -8.26 3.85
N LEU A 185 9.59 -8.55 4.88
CA LEU A 185 8.40 -9.38 4.83
C LEU A 185 7.17 -8.48 4.77
N GLU A 186 6.44 -8.51 3.66
CA GLU A 186 5.29 -7.63 3.40
C GLU A 186 4.00 -8.44 3.26
N PHE A 187 2.96 -8.01 3.96
CA PHE A 187 1.59 -8.52 3.89
C PHE A 187 0.69 -7.50 3.21
N VAL A 188 0.18 -7.83 2.03
CA VAL A 188 -0.71 -6.96 1.25
C VAL A 188 -2.14 -7.41 1.41
N PHE A 189 -2.90 -6.77 2.28
CA PHE A 189 -4.32 -7.04 2.49
C PHE A 189 -5.15 -6.23 1.49
N LYS A 190 -6.15 -6.86 0.88
CA LYS A 190 -6.95 -6.27 -0.20
C LYS A 190 -8.35 -6.87 -0.28
N GLY A 191 -9.21 -6.20 -1.05
CA GLY A 191 -10.49 -6.73 -1.49
C GLY A 191 -11.36 -7.19 -0.32
N SER A 192 -11.75 -8.46 -0.34
CA SER A 192 -12.70 -9.03 0.63
C SER A 192 -12.19 -9.01 2.08
N TYR A 193 -10.89 -8.96 2.32
CA TYR A 193 -10.34 -8.91 3.68
C TYR A 193 -10.72 -7.62 4.42
N LEU A 194 -10.83 -6.52 3.66
CA LEU A 194 -11.03 -5.15 4.14
C LEU A 194 -12.49 -4.69 4.00
N LYS A 195 -13.37 -5.56 3.51
CA LYS A 195 -14.79 -5.24 3.30
C LYS A 195 -15.40 -4.70 4.60
N GLY A 196 -15.96 -3.49 4.52
CA GLY A 196 -16.67 -2.82 5.61
C GLY A 196 -15.81 -1.92 6.49
N TYR A 197 -14.47 -1.95 6.38
CA TYR A 197 -13.61 -1.09 7.18
C TYR A 197 -13.43 0.29 6.52
N LYS A 198 -13.59 1.34 7.32
CA LYS A 198 -13.23 2.72 6.99
C LYS A 198 -11.93 3.11 7.69
N LEU A 199 -11.36 4.25 7.31
CA LEU A 199 -10.13 4.74 7.94
C LEU A 199 -10.28 4.90 9.46
N LYS A 200 -11.42 5.41 9.94
CA LYS A 200 -11.71 5.50 11.38
C LYS A 200 -11.68 4.15 12.13
N ASP A 201 -11.78 3.04 11.42
CA ASP A 201 -11.77 1.69 11.99
C ASP A 201 -10.35 1.07 11.99
N LEU A 202 -9.31 1.86 11.69
CA LEU A 202 -7.94 1.37 11.47
C LEU A 202 -7.34 0.64 12.68
N ASP A 203 -7.63 1.08 13.91
CA ASP A 203 -7.17 0.41 15.13
C ASP A 203 -7.76 -1.01 15.24
N LYS A 204 -9.08 -1.14 15.07
CA LYS A 204 -9.77 -2.44 15.04
C LYS A 204 -9.28 -3.33 13.90
N LEU A 205 -9.07 -2.74 12.73
CA LEU A 205 -8.51 -3.45 11.58
C LEU A 205 -7.09 -3.96 11.87
N SER A 206 -6.26 -3.15 12.53
CA SER A 206 -4.89 -3.50 12.91
C SER A 206 -4.85 -4.70 13.85
N GLU A 207 -5.78 -4.82 14.80
CA GLU A 207 -5.91 -6.02 15.65
C GLU A 207 -6.18 -7.30 14.83
N LYS A 208 -7.12 -7.22 13.88
CA LYS A 208 -7.43 -8.34 12.98
C LYS A 208 -6.22 -8.73 12.11
N ILE A 209 -5.47 -7.74 11.62
CA ILE A 209 -4.26 -7.96 10.82
C ILE A 209 -3.16 -8.60 11.66
N GLN A 210 -2.90 -8.10 12.87
CA GLN A 210 -1.90 -8.68 13.79
C GLN A 210 -2.17 -10.18 14.06
N LYS A 211 -3.44 -10.56 14.29
CA LYS A 211 -3.86 -11.96 14.43
C LYS A 211 -3.58 -12.78 13.17
N SER A 212 -3.81 -12.20 11.99
CA SER A 212 -3.57 -12.87 10.71
C SER A 212 -2.08 -13.09 10.42
N ILE A 213 -1.24 -12.10 10.73
CA ILE A 213 0.23 -12.20 10.63
C ILE A 213 0.73 -13.29 11.59
N LYS A 214 0.30 -13.27 12.86
CA LYS A 214 0.68 -14.29 13.84
C LYS A 214 0.28 -15.69 13.40
N LYS A 215 -0.91 -15.87 12.83
CA LYS A 215 -1.35 -17.16 12.28
C LYS A 215 -0.47 -17.61 11.10
N ALA A 216 -0.04 -16.69 10.24
CA ALA A 216 0.76 -17.01 9.06
C ALA A 216 2.24 -17.30 9.40
N THR A 217 2.82 -16.62 10.38
CA THR A 217 4.27 -16.64 10.63
C THR A 217 4.68 -17.17 11.99
N GLY A 218 3.74 -17.29 12.93
CA GLY A 218 4.02 -17.54 14.35
C GLY A 218 4.51 -16.30 15.12
N VAL A 219 4.75 -15.16 14.45
CA VAL A 219 5.30 -13.96 15.08
C VAL A 219 4.18 -13.05 15.58
N SER A 220 4.27 -12.66 16.86
CA SER A 220 3.41 -11.61 17.40
C SER A 220 3.98 -10.24 17.01
N VAL A 221 3.14 -9.42 16.40
CA VAL A 221 3.53 -8.09 15.90
C VAL A 221 2.71 -7.00 16.56
N LYS A 222 3.31 -5.81 16.67
CA LYS A 222 2.61 -4.57 17.00
C LYS A 222 2.70 -3.63 15.80
N ILE A 223 1.56 -3.27 15.22
CA ILE A 223 1.52 -2.31 14.11
C ILE A 223 1.66 -0.91 14.69
N GLU A 224 2.62 -0.15 14.18
CA GLU A 224 2.82 1.25 14.53
C GLU A 224 1.68 2.11 13.98
N LYS A 225 1.20 3.06 14.79
CA LYS A 225 0.21 4.05 14.35
C LYS A 225 0.85 5.00 13.35
N ILE A 226 0.06 5.41 12.36
CA ILE A 226 0.43 6.42 11.36
C ILE A 226 0.28 7.80 12.01
#